data_AF-A0A3M2G8T6-F1
#
_entry.id   AF-A0A3M2G8T6-F1
#
_cell.length_a   1.000
_cell.length_b   1.000
_cell.length_c   1.000
_cell.angle_alpha   90.00
_cell.angle_beta   90.00
_cell.angle_gamma   90.00
#
_symmetry.space_group_name_H-M   'P 1'
#
loop_
_entity.id
_entity.type
_entity.pdbx_description
1 polymer ?
#
loop_
_entity_poly.entity_id
_entity_poly.type
_entity_poly.pdbx_seq_one_letter_code
_entity_poly.pdbx_strand_id
1 'polypeptide(L)'
;MAGNQLVMPLAPVIKLFLPFRDNFISCLEVMMIVFRWTLLLMFIGILAGAVLQSQRVSAGNSPEKSRVEYKVLEFKQAALSKRDDRRDNRMEDELNQHAAEGWRVVSHSSLVWEARAIADPQMMVHTVILVRDLGQ
;
A
#
# COMPACT_ATOMS: atom_id res chain seq x y z
N MET A 1 -74.49 32.65 24.18
CA MET A 1 -74.06 31.85 23.02
C MET A 1 -72.90 32.56 22.31
N ALA A 2 -71.70 32.57 22.91
CA ALA A 2 -70.51 33.22 22.37
C ALA A 2 -69.26 32.43 22.82
N GLY A 3 -69.05 31.24 22.27
CA GLY A 3 -68.03 30.33 22.79
C GLY A 3 -67.54 29.27 21.81
N ASN A 4 -67.54 29.53 20.49
CA ASN A 4 -67.03 28.55 19.53
C ASN A 4 -66.46 29.16 18.23
N GLN A 5 -65.73 30.28 18.32
CA GLN A 5 -65.00 30.86 17.18
C GLN A 5 -63.47 30.82 17.32
N LEU A 6 -62.92 30.21 18.37
CA LEU A 6 -61.47 30.20 18.63
C LEU A 6 -60.73 28.95 18.12
N VAL A 7 -61.40 28.00 17.45
CA VAL A 7 -60.79 26.71 17.06
C VAL A 7 -60.54 26.57 15.54
N MET A 8 -60.86 27.57 14.72
CA MET A 8 -60.53 27.54 13.28
C MET A 8 -60.04 28.90 12.78
N PRO A 9 -58.71 29.12 12.84
CA PRO A 9 -58.00 29.38 11.57
C PRO A 9 -56.56 28.80 11.52
N LEU A 10 -56.18 27.84 12.37
CA LEU A 10 -54.81 27.28 12.34
C LEU A 10 -54.54 26.31 11.18
N ALA A 11 -55.55 25.58 10.71
CA ALA A 11 -55.42 24.62 9.60
C ALA A 11 -54.99 25.24 8.25
N PRO A 12 -55.56 26.39 7.78
CA PRO A 12 -55.17 26.98 6.49
C PRO A 12 -53.76 27.56 6.50
N VAL A 13 -53.26 28.00 7.66
CA VAL A 13 -51.90 28.56 7.78
C VAL A 13 -50.86 27.45 7.56
N ILE A 14 -51.03 26.27 8.15
CA ILE A 14 -50.12 25.13 7.97
C ILE A 14 -50.14 24.64 6.50
N LYS A 15 -51.30 24.72 5.83
CA LYS A 15 -51.46 24.32 4.43
C LYS A 15 -50.71 25.24 3.44
N LEU A 16 -50.46 26.49 3.82
CA LEU A 16 -49.62 27.43 3.04
C LEU A 16 -48.12 27.12 3.11
N PHE A 17 -47.64 26.43 4.15
CA PHE A 17 -46.21 26.11 4.32
C PHE A 17 -45.80 24.73 3.76
N LEU A 18 -46.77 23.84 3.51
CA LEU A 18 -46.55 22.52 2.90
C LEU A 18 -45.76 22.56 1.57
N PRO A 19 -46.08 23.41 0.57
CA PRO A 19 -45.33 23.43 -0.69
C PRO A 19 -43.91 23.99 -0.54
N PHE A 20 -43.65 24.86 0.45
CA PHE A 20 -42.30 25.36 0.70
C PHE A 20 -41.38 24.27 1.26
N ARG A 21 -41.92 23.35 2.06
CA ARG A 21 -41.18 22.21 2.60
C ARG A 21 -40.73 21.25 1.50
N ASP A 22 -41.63 20.94 0.57
CA ASP A 22 -41.32 20.01 -0.53
C ASP A 22 -40.25 20.61 -1.47
N ASN A 23 -40.38 21.90 -1.80
CA ASN A 23 -39.37 22.63 -2.57
C ASN A 23 -38.01 22.74 -1.85
N PHE A 24 -38.01 22.91 -0.52
CA PHE A 24 -36.79 22.96 0.28
C PHE A 24 -36.08 21.60 0.32
N ILE A 25 -36.82 20.50 0.49
CA ILE A 25 -36.25 19.15 0.51
C ILE A 25 -35.63 18.80 -0.85
N SER A 26 -36.32 19.11 -1.95
CA SER A 26 -35.77 18.89 -3.30
C SER A 26 -34.52 19.74 -3.56
N CYS A 27 -34.48 20.98 -3.08
CA CYS A 27 -33.28 21.83 -3.19
C CYS A 27 -32.11 21.26 -2.36
N LEU A 28 -32.38 20.86 -1.11
CA LEU A 28 -31.40 20.26 -0.21
C LEU A 28 -30.81 18.97 -0.81
N GLU A 29 -31.65 18.13 -1.42
CA GLU A 29 -31.23 16.90 -2.09
C GLU A 29 -30.28 17.19 -3.26
N VAL A 30 -30.60 18.18 -4.09
CA VAL A 30 -29.72 18.61 -5.20
C VAL A 30 -28.39 19.14 -4.66
N MET A 31 -28.40 19.95 -3.59
CA MET A 31 -27.17 20.44 -2.96
C MET A 31 -26.30 19.29 -2.43
N MET A 32 -26.91 18.27 -1.80
CA MET A 32 -26.18 17.08 -1.32
C MET A 32 -25.58 16.27 -2.47
N ILE A 33 -26.28 16.14 -3.60
CA ILE A 33 -25.75 15.45 -4.79
C ILE A 33 -24.53 16.18 -5.35
N VAL A 34 -24.63 17.50 -5.55
CA VAL A 34 -23.51 18.32 -6.06
C VAL A 34 -22.31 18.21 -5.12
N PHE A 35 -22.54 18.33 -3.81
CA PHE A 35 -21.48 18.22 -2.81
C PHE A 35 -20.78 16.85 -2.83
N ARG A 36 -21.54 15.76 -3.01
CA ARG A 36 -20.95 14.42 -3.11
C ARG A 36 -20.07 14.27 -4.35
N TRP A 37 -20.52 14.80 -5.49
CA TRP A 37 -19.75 14.76 -6.73
C TRP A 37 -18.51 15.65 -6.69
N THR A 38 -18.55 16.82 -6.06
CA THR A 38 -17.36 17.68 -5.91
C THR A 38 -16.31 17.03 -5.01
N LEU A 39 -16.72 16.39 -3.90
CA LEU A 39 -15.81 15.62 -3.06
C LEU A 39 -15.17 14.44 -3.81
N LEU A 40 -15.96 13.73 -4.64
CA LEU A 40 -15.44 12.64 -5.45
C LEU A 40 -14.39 13.13 -6.46
N LEU A 41 -14.66 14.24 -7.15
CA LEU A 41 -13.72 14.84 -8.10
C LEU A 41 -12.44 15.34 -7.40
N MET A 42 -12.57 15.94 -6.23
CA MET A 42 -11.43 16.37 -5.42
C MET A 42 -10.57 15.16 -5.02
N PHE A 43 -11.18 14.05 -4.59
CA PHE A 43 -10.46 12.82 -4.24
C PHE A 43 -9.70 12.24 -5.43
N ILE A 44 -10.34 12.15 -6.61
CA ILE A 44 -9.70 11.67 -7.83
C ILE A 44 -8.54 12.59 -8.24
N GLY A 45 -8.70 13.91 -8.12
CA GLY A 45 -7.65 14.89 -8.41
C GLY A 45 -6.42 14.72 -7.49
N ILE A 46 -6.64 14.53 -6.19
CA ILE A 46 -5.55 14.26 -5.23
C ILE A 46 -4.86 12.94 -5.55
N LEU A 47 -5.63 11.88 -5.84
CA LEU A 47 -5.08 10.57 -6.19
C LEU A 47 -4.22 10.63 -7.46
N ALA A 48 -4.71 11.30 -8.51
CA ALA A 48 -3.96 11.51 -9.74
C ALA A 48 -2.68 12.34 -9.51
N GLY A 49 -2.77 13.40 -8.69
CA GLY A 49 -1.60 14.20 -8.30
C GLY A 49 -0.56 13.37 -7.54
N ALA A 50 -0.99 12.53 -6.61
CA ALA A 50 -0.10 11.64 -5.85
C ALA A 50 0.57 10.59 -6.75
N VAL A 51 -0.16 10.00 -7.70
CA VAL A 51 0.39 9.05 -8.68
C VAL A 51 1.41 9.72 -9.60
N LEU A 52 1.13 10.94 -10.06
CA LEU A 52 2.10 11.71 -10.87
C LEU A 52 3.33 12.11 -10.06
N GLN A 53 3.16 12.45 -8.78
CA GLN A 53 4.28 12.78 -7.90
C GLN A 53 5.12 11.55 -7.57
N SER A 54 4.54 10.38 -7.35
CA SER A 54 5.31 9.14 -7.13
C SER A 54 6.09 8.73 -8.37
N GLN A 55 5.52 8.89 -9.57
CA GLN A 55 6.25 8.69 -10.82
C GLN A 55 7.37 9.72 -11.01
N ARG A 56 7.14 11.00 -10.68
CA ARG A 56 8.19 12.04 -10.72
C ARG A 56 9.28 11.82 -9.68
N VAL A 57 8.98 11.32 -8.48
CA VAL A 57 9.99 10.95 -7.49
C VAL A 57 10.81 9.74 -7.96
N SER A 58 10.18 8.81 -8.68
CA SER A 58 10.90 7.69 -9.33
C SER A 58 11.75 8.12 -10.53
N ALA A 59 11.42 9.22 -11.20
CA ALA A 59 12.17 9.74 -12.36
C ALA A 59 13.16 10.87 -12.02
N GLY A 60 12.97 11.56 -10.89
CA GLY A 60 13.77 12.71 -10.43
C GLY A 60 14.92 12.34 -9.48
N ASN A 61 14.94 11.11 -8.98
CA ASN A 61 16.07 10.53 -8.28
C ASN A 61 16.71 9.46 -9.18
N SER A 62 17.34 9.89 -10.27
CA SER A 62 18.55 9.20 -10.70
C SER A 62 19.63 9.74 -9.77
N PRO A 63 19.95 9.08 -8.63
CA PRO A 63 21.13 9.44 -7.88
C PRO A 63 22.28 9.33 -8.86
N GLU A 64 22.89 10.47 -9.11
CA GLU A 64 24.21 10.59 -9.68
C GLU A 64 25.06 9.39 -9.24
N LYS A 65 25.34 8.53 -10.22
CA LYS A 65 26.18 7.33 -10.20
C LYS A 65 27.05 7.19 -8.94
N SER A 66 26.50 6.62 -7.88
CA SER A 66 27.28 5.66 -7.13
C SER A 66 27.11 4.36 -7.92
N ARG A 67 28.11 3.98 -8.73
CA ARG A 67 28.08 2.74 -9.53
C ARG A 67 28.22 1.53 -8.61
N VAL A 68 27.35 1.43 -7.64
CA VAL A 68 27.35 0.34 -6.67
C VAL A 68 26.32 -0.65 -7.18
N GLU A 69 26.82 -1.74 -7.73
CA GLU A 69 25.96 -2.85 -8.13
C GLU A 69 25.62 -3.65 -6.87
N TYR A 70 24.34 -3.97 -6.70
CA TYR A 70 23.87 -4.85 -5.64
C TYR A 70 23.36 -6.14 -6.26
N LYS A 71 23.68 -7.26 -5.61
CA LYS A 71 23.17 -8.59 -5.96
C LYS A 71 22.64 -9.25 -4.70
N VAL A 72 21.40 -9.73 -4.77
CA VAL A 72 20.77 -10.46 -3.68
C VAL A 72 20.85 -11.95 -4.02
N LEU A 73 21.44 -12.74 -3.14
CA LEU A 73 21.48 -14.20 -3.24
C LEU A 73 20.59 -14.80 -2.16
N GLU A 74 19.68 -15.68 -2.56
CA GLU A 74 18.79 -16.40 -1.65
C GLU A 74 19.15 -17.88 -1.65
N PHE A 75 19.58 -18.39 -0.50
CA PHE A 75 19.87 -19.80 -0.29
C PHE A 75 18.77 -20.40 0.58
N LYS A 76 17.96 -21.29 -0.01
CA LYS A 76 16.88 -21.99 0.70
C LYS A 76 17.40 -23.33 1.21
N GLN A 77 17.50 -23.46 2.53
CA GLN A 77 17.78 -24.72 3.21
C GLN A 77 16.47 -25.24 3.81
N ALA A 78 15.96 -26.34 3.27
CA ALA A 78 14.88 -27.07 3.94
C ALA A 78 15.46 -27.73 5.21
N ALA A 79 14.74 -27.68 6.34
CA ALA A 79 15.18 -28.33 7.57
C ALA A 79 15.41 -29.83 7.36
N LEU A 80 16.70 -30.18 7.29
CA LEU A 80 17.33 -31.43 7.70
C LEU A 80 16.76 -32.74 7.11
N SER A 81 17.45 -33.23 6.08
CA SER A 81 17.89 -34.63 6.11
C SER A 81 19.41 -34.64 6.27
N LYS A 82 19.96 -35.49 7.15
CA LYS A 82 21.40 -35.64 7.49
C LYS A 82 22.33 -36.06 6.32
N ARG A 83 21.94 -35.76 5.08
CA ARG A 83 22.65 -36.13 3.84
C ARG A 83 23.30 -34.94 3.13
N ASP A 84 23.18 -33.74 3.68
CA ASP A 84 23.43 -32.48 2.96
C ASP A 84 24.69 -31.70 3.40
N ASP A 85 25.70 -32.35 3.99
CA ASP A 85 27.03 -31.72 4.23
C ASP A 85 27.68 -31.23 2.91
N ARG A 86 27.23 -31.72 1.75
CA ARG A 86 27.67 -31.23 0.42
C ARG A 86 27.02 -29.91 0.01
N ARG A 87 25.95 -29.48 0.67
CA ARG A 87 25.12 -28.34 0.23
C ARG A 87 25.55 -27.02 0.87
N ASP A 88 26.05 -27.08 2.10
CA ASP A 88 26.69 -25.94 2.77
C ASP A 88 27.95 -25.50 2.00
N ASN A 89 28.71 -26.48 1.46
CA ASN A 89 29.83 -26.20 0.56
C ASN A 89 29.42 -25.40 -0.69
N ARG A 90 28.21 -25.62 -1.24
CA ARG A 90 27.77 -24.89 -2.44
C ARG A 90 27.55 -23.40 -2.16
N MET A 91 27.03 -23.04 -0.98
CA MET A 91 26.85 -21.63 -0.62
C MET A 91 28.21 -20.93 -0.47
N GLU A 92 29.15 -21.57 0.22
CA GLU A 92 30.51 -21.04 0.37
C GLU A 92 31.23 -20.93 -0.98
N ASP A 93 31.09 -21.93 -1.86
CA ASP A 93 31.65 -21.92 -3.21
C ASP A 93 31.10 -20.75 -4.05
N GLU A 94 29.78 -20.51 -4.01
CA GLU A 94 29.15 -19.40 -4.73
C GLU A 94 29.57 -18.02 -4.16
N LEU A 95 29.71 -17.90 -2.84
CA LEU A 95 30.21 -16.68 -2.21
C LEU A 95 31.68 -16.44 -2.53
N ASN A 96 32.51 -17.48 -2.53
CA ASN A 96 33.92 -17.41 -2.90
C ASN A 96 34.10 -17.05 -4.38
N GLN A 97 33.26 -17.59 -5.26
CA GLN A 97 33.22 -17.21 -6.67
C GLN A 97 32.86 -15.72 -6.82
N HIS A 98 31.84 -15.24 -6.13
CA HIS A 98 31.46 -13.82 -6.18
C HIS A 98 32.50 -12.90 -5.53
N ALA A 99 33.19 -13.35 -4.49
CA ALA A 99 34.33 -12.63 -3.93
C ALA A 99 35.46 -12.48 -4.97
N ALA A 100 35.74 -13.52 -5.77
CA ALA A 100 36.72 -13.46 -6.86
C ALA A 100 36.30 -12.50 -7.99
N GLU A 101 34.99 -12.32 -8.20
CA GLU A 101 34.41 -11.34 -9.13
C GLU A 101 34.36 -9.90 -8.58
N GLY A 102 34.95 -9.68 -7.40
CA GLY A 102 35.06 -8.37 -6.74
C GLY A 102 33.84 -7.97 -5.90
N TRP A 103 32.89 -8.88 -5.68
CA TRP A 103 31.74 -8.61 -4.81
C TRP A 103 32.11 -8.74 -3.34
N ARG A 104 31.55 -7.86 -2.50
CA ARG A 104 31.74 -7.86 -1.04
C ARG A 104 30.41 -8.11 -0.35
N VAL A 105 30.40 -8.98 0.66
CA VAL A 105 29.21 -9.20 1.50
C VAL A 105 29.04 -7.99 2.41
N VAL A 106 27.90 -7.30 2.31
CA VAL A 106 27.58 -6.13 3.17
C VAL A 106 26.56 -6.50 4.23
N SER A 107 25.69 -7.47 3.96
CA SER A 107 24.72 -7.96 4.95
C SER A 107 24.39 -9.43 4.69
N HIS A 108 24.14 -10.15 5.77
CA HIS A 108 23.59 -11.49 5.76
C HIS A 108 22.39 -11.52 6.71
N SER A 109 21.27 -12.09 6.28
CA SER A 109 20.13 -12.37 7.15
C SER A 109 19.70 -13.82 6.97
N SER A 110 19.27 -14.45 8.07
CA SER A 110 18.66 -15.77 8.04
C SER A 110 17.23 -15.63 8.53
N LEU A 111 16.28 -16.04 7.70
CA LEU A 111 14.87 -16.04 8.03
C LEU A 111 14.37 -17.47 8.06
N VAL A 112 13.90 -17.90 9.23
CA VAL A 112 13.24 -19.18 9.39
C VAL A 112 11.76 -19.00 9.05
N TRP A 113 11.33 -19.61 7.96
CA TRP A 113 9.94 -19.60 7.53
C TRP A 113 9.22 -20.85 8.06
N GLU A 114 8.31 -20.64 9.00
CA GLU A 114 7.40 -21.67 9.51
C GLU A 114 6.11 -21.70 8.66
N ALA A 115 6.02 -22.63 7.71
CA ALA A 115 4.79 -22.85 6.96
C ALA A 115 3.78 -23.61 7.83
N ARG A 116 2.93 -22.89 8.57
CA ARG A 116 1.96 -23.45 9.55
C ARG A 116 0.87 -24.40 9.00
N ALA A 117 0.90 -24.79 7.73
CA ALA A 117 -0.26 -25.44 7.10
C ALA A 117 -0.06 -26.91 6.70
N ILE A 118 1.15 -27.47 6.67
CA ILE A 118 1.39 -28.85 6.22
C ILE A 118 2.57 -29.39 7.02
N ALA A 119 2.45 -30.62 7.55
CA ALA A 119 3.47 -31.30 8.34
C ALA A 119 4.91 -30.98 7.89
N ASP A 120 5.63 -30.30 8.80
CA ASP A 120 7.06 -29.97 8.86
C ASP A 120 7.86 -30.07 7.54
N PRO A 121 8.29 -28.92 7.00
CA PRO A 121 9.64 -28.50 7.35
C PRO A 121 9.78 -26.99 7.62
N GLN A 122 10.41 -26.64 8.75
CA GLN A 122 11.03 -25.32 8.91
C GLN A 122 11.95 -25.06 7.70
N MET A 123 11.76 -23.96 6.97
CA MET A 123 12.63 -23.59 5.85
C MET A 123 13.51 -22.42 6.29
N MET A 124 14.81 -22.65 6.37
CA MET A 124 15.78 -21.60 6.66
C MET A 124 16.21 -20.96 5.34
N VAL A 125 15.91 -19.68 5.16
CA VAL A 125 16.32 -18.90 3.99
C VAL A 125 17.44 -17.96 4.41
N HIS A 126 18.64 -18.19 3.88
CA HIS A 126 19.76 -17.27 4.02
C HIS A 126 19.73 -16.27 2.86
N THR A 127 19.55 -15.00 3.16
CA THR A 127 19.64 -13.91 2.19
C THR A 127 20.96 -13.20 2.40
N VAL A 128 21.82 -13.24 1.37
CA VAL A 128 23.10 -12.53 1.38
C VAL A 128 23.02 -11.38 0.40
N ILE A 129 23.32 -10.18 0.88
CA ILE A 129 23.40 -8.96 0.06
C ILE A 129 24.87 -8.73 -0.27
N LEU A 130 25.18 -8.95 -1.54
CA LEU A 130 26.46 -8.64 -2.14
C LEU A 130 26.44 -7.24 -2.74
N VAL A 131 27.53 -6.52 -2.54
CA VAL A 131 27.73 -5.19 -3.07
C VAL A 131 29.08 -5.15 -3.76
N ARG A 132 29.11 -4.64 -4.98
CA ARG A 132 30.35 -4.39 -5.71
C ARG A 132 30.39 -2.93 -6.11
N ASP A 133 31.47 -2.28 -5.70
CA ASP A 133 31.79 -0.94 -6.18
C ASP A 133 32.34 -1.07 -7.60
N LEU A 134 31.65 -0.50 -8.58
CA LEU A 134 32.09 -0.46 -9.97
C LEU A 134 32.90 0.80 -10.29
N GLY A 135 33.09 1.74 -9.34
CA GLY A 135 33.95 2.93 -9.46
C GLY A 135 33.68 3.86 -10.67
N GLN A 136 33.33 5.12 -10.39
CA GLN A 136 33.26 6.31 -11.28
C GLN A 136 32.94 6.16 -12.77
#